data_AF-A0A9C8ZEJ7-F1
#
_entry.id   AF-A0A9C8ZEJ7-F1
#
_cell.length_a   1.000
_cell.length_b   1.000
_cell.length_c   1.000
_cell.angle_alpha   90.00
_cell.angle_beta   90.00
_cell.angle_gamma   90.00
#
_symmetry.space_group_name_H-M   'P 1'
#
loop_
_entity.id
_entity.type
_entity.pdbx_description
1 polymer ?
#
loop_
_entity_poly.entity_id
_entity_poly.type
_entity_poly.pdbx_seq_one_letter_code
_entity_poly.pdbx_strand_id
1 'polypeptide(L)'
;MTLAIVMSPIPSAPIALAAGAVYGHYEGTIYVAIGSETGAIIAFLTSRLLGADALKEKVDNHYLQRFLDSQNALMAIVFISRLLPFISFDMISYAAGLTPLKFWRFAIATFAGILPASFVLAHFGSELASNENQRIGLTILLLGLIPALLILGKWFSKRLRT
;
A
#
# COMPACT_ATOMS: atom_id res chain seq x y z
N MET A 1 -7.63 -8.31 -7.69
CA MET A 1 -7.20 -7.58 -6.49
C MET A 1 -8.30 -7.54 -5.44
N THR A 2 -9.45 -6.93 -5.71
CA THR A 2 -10.52 -6.66 -4.72
C THR A 2 -10.93 -7.88 -3.88
N LEU A 3 -11.20 -9.03 -4.51
CA LEU A 3 -11.58 -10.24 -3.76
C LEU A 3 -10.46 -10.77 -2.88
N ALA A 4 -9.20 -10.72 -3.34
CA ALA A 4 -8.06 -11.18 -2.54
C ALA A 4 -7.90 -10.38 -1.24
N ILE A 5 -8.28 -9.10 -1.28
CA ILE A 5 -8.17 -8.12 -0.19
C ILE A 5 -9.28 -8.31 0.83
N VAL A 6 -10.49 -8.47 0.31
CA VAL A 6 -11.68 -8.65 1.13
C VAL A 6 -11.63 -10.02 1.81
N MET A 7 -11.20 -11.07 1.09
CA MET A 7 -11.12 -12.46 1.56
C MET A 7 -9.74 -12.83 2.12
N SER A 8 -9.03 -11.90 2.77
CA SER A 8 -7.69 -12.10 3.35
C SER A 8 -7.55 -13.45 4.09
N PRO A 9 -6.43 -14.20 3.97
CA PRO A 9 -5.13 -13.78 3.43
C PRO A 9 -4.80 -14.43 2.08
N ILE A 10 -5.39 -13.93 0.98
CA ILE A 10 -5.01 -14.36 -0.37
C ILE A 10 -3.80 -13.53 -0.82
N PRO A 11 -2.67 -14.15 -1.23
CA PRO A 11 -1.51 -13.42 -1.73
C PRO A 11 -1.89 -12.57 -2.96
N SER A 12 -1.74 -11.25 -2.86
CA SER A 12 -2.07 -10.31 -3.95
C SER A 12 -0.96 -10.22 -5.01
N ALA A 13 0.29 -10.52 -4.63
CA ALA A 13 1.45 -10.40 -5.53
C ALA A 13 1.34 -11.27 -6.80
N PRO A 14 0.96 -12.57 -6.76
CA PRO A 14 0.79 -13.37 -7.97
C PRO A 14 -0.27 -12.80 -8.92
N ILE A 15 -1.36 -12.26 -8.38
CA ILE A 15 -2.44 -11.68 -9.18
C ILE A 15 -1.97 -10.36 -9.83
N ALA A 16 -1.09 -9.59 -9.17
CA ALA A 16 -0.52 -8.37 -9.74
C ALA A 16 0.49 -8.67 -10.85
N LEU A 17 1.33 -9.69 -10.67
CA LEU A 17 2.24 -10.20 -11.71
C LEU A 17 1.44 -10.71 -12.92
N ALA A 18 0.38 -11.49 -12.69
CA ALA A 18 -0.49 -11.98 -13.77
C ALA A 18 -1.16 -10.82 -14.53
N ALA A 19 -1.61 -9.78 -13.83
CA ALA A 19 -2.16 -8.59 -14.47
C ALA A 19 -1.11 -7.88 -15.35
N GLY A 20 0.13 -7.75 -14.88
CA GLY A 20 1.25 -7.22 -15.67
C GLY A 20 1.58 -8.08 -16.89
N ALA A 21 1.57 -9.40 -16.74
CA ALA A 21 1.85 -10.35 -17.82
C ALA A 21 0.80 -10.31 -18.94
N VAL A 22 -0.48 -10.17 -18.58
CA VAL A 22 -1.61 -10.19 -19.52
C VAL A 22 -1.88 -8.83 -20.16
N TYR A 23 -1.89 -7.76 -19.36
CA TYR A 23 -2.30 -6.42 -19.81
C TYR A 23 -1.11 -5.50 -20.06
N GLY A 24 0.12 -5.96 -19.83
CA GLY A 24 1.31 -5.15 -19.92
C GLY A 24 1.48 -4.20 -18.74
N HIS A 25 2.57 -3.44 -18.80
CA HIS A 25 3.05 -2.64 -17.68
C HIS A 25 2.05 -1.56 -17.22
N TYR A 26 1.58 -0.70 -18.15
CA TYR A 26 0.75 0.45 -17.81
C TYR A 26 -0.68 0.06 -17.44
N GLU A 27 -1.34 -0.74 -18.27
CA GLU A 27 -2.71 -1.18 -17.99
C GLU A 27 -2.77 -2.13 -16.78
N GLY A 28 -1.79 -3.05 -16.67
CA GLY A 28 -1.64 -3.90 -15.49
C GLY A 28 -1.50 -3.07 -14.20
N THR A 29 -0.72 -1.99 -14.21
CA THR A 29 -0.60 -1.08 -13.07
C THR A 29 -1.94 -0.45 -12.71
N ILE A 30 -2.71 0.03 -13.70
CA ILE A 30 -4.01 0.67 -13.50
C ILE A 30 -5.01 -0.33 -12.90
N TYR A 31 -5.11 -1.53 -13.46
CA TYR A 31 -6.02 -2.57 -12.97
C TYR A 31 -5.68 -3.02 -11.55
N VAL A 32 -4.38 -3.17 -11.25
CA VAL A 32 -3.92 -3.52 -9.90
C VAL A 32 -4.23 -2.38 -8.92
N ALA A 33 -3.96 -1.13 -9.29
CA ALA A 33 -4.20 0.03 -8.44
C ALA A 33 -5.69 0.20 -8.11
N ILE A 34 -6.57 0.22 -9.13
CA ILE A 34 -8.01 0.39 -8.94
C ILE A 34 -8.59 -0.76 -8.12
N GLY A 35 -8.23 -2.00 -8.46
CA GLY A 35 -8.75 -3.16 -7.75
C GLY A 35 -8.26 -3.22 -6.30
N SER A 36 -7.03 -2.75 -6.04
CA SER A 36 -6.47 -2.71 -4.69
C SER A 36 -7.07 -1.60 -3.83
N GLU A 37 -7.24 -0.41 -4.41
CA GLU A 37 -7.93 0.71 -3.76
C GLU A 37 -9.36 0.34 -3.39
N THR A 38 -10.10 -0.27 -4.33
CA THR A 38 -11.49 -0.71 -4.09
C THR A 38 -11.58 -1.73 -2.95
N GLY A 39 -10.68 -2.72 -2.94
CA GLY A 39 -10.65 -3.71 -1.86
C GLY A 39 -10.33 -3.10 -0.50
N ALA A 40 -9.36 -2.18 -0.46
CA ALA A 40 -8.96 -1.50 0.76
C ALA A 40 -10.08 -0.61 1.32
N ILE A 41 -10.81 0.09 0.43
CA ILE A 41 -11.99 0.88 0.80
C ILE A 41 -13.08 -0.02 1.39
N ILE A 42 -13.38 -1.17 0.78
CA ILE A 42 -14.38 -2.11 1.30
C ILE A 42 -13.98 -2.61 2.68
N ALA A 43 -12.72 -3.01 2.87
CA ALA A 43 -12.21 -3.46 4.16
C ALA A 43 -12.31 -2.35 5.24
N PHE A 44 -11.90 -1.13 4.90
CA PHE A 44 -12.00 0.04 5.79
C PHE A 44 -13.44 0.36 6.19
N LEU A 45 -14.37 0.38 5.23
CA LEU A 45 -15.79 0.66 5.50
C LEU A 45 -16.43 -0.46 6.32
N THR A 46 -16.08 -1.72 6.02
CA THR A 46 -16.61 -2.88 6.74
C THR A 46 -16.19 -2.85 8.21
N SER A 47 -14.91 -2.63 8.52
CA SER A 47 -14.49 -2.51 9.92
C SER A 47 -15.03 -1.27 10.60
N ARG A 48 -15.19 -0.16 9.88
CA ARG A 48 -15.76 1.07 10.44
C ARG A 48 -17.23 0.91 10.82
N LEU A 49 -18.00 0.20 10.02
CA LEU A 49 -19.41 -0.07 10.31
C LEU A 49 -19.58 -1.11 11.42
N LEU A 50 -18.74 -2.15 11.44
CA LEU A 50 -18.87 -3.26 12.40
C LEU A 50 -18.13 -3.05 13.73
N GLY A 51 -17.15 -2.13 13.77
CA GLY A 51 -16.21 -2.00 14.88
C GLY A 51 -16.09 -0.59 15.46
N ALA A 52 -17.01 0.33 15.15
CA ALA A 52 -17.03 1.70 15.68
C ALA A 52 -17.00 1.76 17.23
N ASP A 53 -17.53 0.73 17.90
CA ASP A 53 -17.58 0.64 19.37
C ASP A 53 -16.38 -0.11 19.97
N ALA A 54 -15.68 -0.95 19.20
CA ALA A 54 -14.67 -1.88 19.71
C ALA A 54 -13.36 -1.21 20.16
N LEU A 55 -13.02 -0.03 19.62
CA LEU A 55 -11.77 0.66 19.96
C LEU A 55 -11.87 1.55 21.20
N LYS A 56 -13.08 2.06 21.50
CA LYS A 56 -13.30 2.96 22.65
C LYS A 56 -13.14 2.25 23.99
N GLU A 57 -13.39 0.95 24.03
CA GLU A 57 -13.42 0.16 25.27
C GLU A 57 -12.08 -0.50 25.62
N LYS A 58 -11.13 -0.59 24.67
CA LYS A 58 -9.92 -1.42 24.82
C LYS A 58 -8.59 -0.67 24.90
N VAL A 59 -8.56 0.65 24.72
CA VAL A 59 -7.30 1.42 24.69
C VAL A 59 -7.16 2.32 25.92
N ASP A 60 -6.58 1.76 26.98
CA ASP A 60 -6.25 2.48 28.22
C ASP A 60 -4.82 3.09 28.23
N ASN A 61 -4.14 3.08 27.09
CA ASN A 61 -2.77 3.58 26.97
C ASN A 61 -2.75 5.03 26.41
N HIS A 62 -2.33 5.98 27.26
CA HIS A 62 -2.24 7.41 26.92
C HIS A 62 -1.41 7.71 25.66
N TYR A 63 -0.31 6.98 25.41
CA TYR A 63 0.51 7.17 24.22
C TYR A 63 -0.19 6.70 22.95
N LEU A 64 -0.95 5.60 23.04
CA LEU A 64 -1.72 5.06 21.92
C LEU A 64 -2.90 5.99 21.59
N GLN A 65 -3.57 6.54 22.59
CA GLN A 65 -4.65 7.53 22.40
C GLN A 65 -4.15 8.77 21.67
N ARG A 66 -3.02 9.36 22.12
CA ARG A 66 -2.42 10.53 21.47
C ARG A 66 -2.00 10.27 20.02
N PHE A 67 -1.61 9.02 19.73
CA PHE A 67 -1.31 8.61 18.36
C PHE A 67 -2.57 8.49 17.50
N LEU A 68 -3.64 7.88 18.03
CA LEU A 68 -4.94 7.75 17.37
C LEU A 68 -5.60 9.10 17.09
N ASP A 69 -5.32 10.13 17.90
CA ASP A 69 -5.81 11.49 17.65
C ASP A 69 -5.13 12.17 16.45
N SER A 70 -3.96 11.69 16.03
CA SER A 70 -3.19 12.27 14.93
C SER A 70 -3.57 11.68 13.58
N GLN A 71 -4.39 12.42 12.84
CA GLN A 71 -4.75 12.06 11.46
C GLN A 71 -3.53 11.93 10.53
N ASN A 72 -2.48 12.71 10.74
CA ASN A 72 -1.26 12.63 9.93
C ASN A 72 -0.46 11.35 10.24
N ALA A 73 -0.41 10.95 11.50
CA ALA A 73 0.30 9.75 11.92
C ALA A 73 -0.40 8.48 11.40
N LEU A 74 -1.72 8.42 11.52
CA LEU A 74 -2.54 7.35 10.95
C LEU A 74 -2.40 7.25 9.42
N MET A 75 -2.44 8.38 8.73
CA MET A 75 -2.22 8.45 7.28
C MET A 75 -0.83 7.95 6.89
N ALA A 76 0.20 8.34 7.64
CA ALA A 76 1.57 7.89 7.40
C ALA A 76 1.75 6.38 7.61
N ILE A 77 1.12 5.79 8.64
CA ILE A 77 1.15 4.33 8.84
C ILE A 77 0.55 3.60 7.64
N VAL A 78 -0.63 4.04 7.18
CA VAL A 78 -1.29 3.43 6.02
C VAL A 78 -0.37 3.50 4.81
N PHE A 79 0.16 4.68 4.50
CA PHE A 79 1.08 4.86 3.37
C PHE A 79 2.34 3.99 3.48
N ILE A 80 3.04 4.02 4.62
CA ILE A 80 4.26 3.24 4.85
C ILE A 80 3.97 1.75 4.77
N SER A 81 2.82 1.29 5.26
CA SER A 81 2.43 -0.12 5.17
C SER A 81 2.28 -0.61 3.73
N ARG A 82 1.91 0.27 2.78
CA ARG A 82 1.80 -0.10 1.36
C ARG A 82 3.16 -0.19 0.67
N LEU A 83 4.17 0.50 1.20
CA LEU A 83 5.54 0.44 0.71
C LEU A 83 6.29 -0.78 1.23
N LEU A 84 5.86 -1.35 2.36
CA LEU A 84 6.49 -2.51 2.98
C LEU A 84 5.77 -3.81 2.58
N PRO A 85 6.38 -4.68 1.75
CA PRO A 85 5.70 -5.87 1.21
C PRO A 85 5.40 -6.96 2.26
N PHE A 86 6.03 -6.89 3.44
CA PHE A 86 5.86 -7.87 4.51
C PHE A 86 4.61 -7.64 5.38
N ILE A 87 3.96 -6.48 5.23
CA ILE A 87 2.78 -6.13 6.03
C ILE A 87 1.53 -6.48 5.23
N SER A 88 0.62 -7.26 5.84
CA SER A 88 -0.68 -7.51 5.23
C SER A 88 -1.45 -6.20 5.12
N PHE A 89 -1.60 -5.73 3.90
CA PHE A 89 -2.27 -4.48 3.61
C PHE A 89 -3.76 -4.56 3.93
N ASP A 90 -4.37 -5.75 3.86
CA ASP A 90 -5.75 -6.03 4.26
C ASP A 90 -5.94 -5.76 5.77
N MET A 91 -5.06 -6.31 6.60
CA MET A 91 -5.09 -6.12 8.05
C MET A 91 -4.99 -4.64 8.43
N ILE A 92 -4.11 -3.89 7.75
CA ILE A 92 -3.98 -2.45 7.97
C ILE A 92 -5.23 -1.68 7.51
N SER A 93 -5.90 -2.12 6.43
CA SER A 93 -7.16 -1.50 5.99
C SER A 93 -8.26 -1.69 7.03
N TYR A 94 -8.41 -2.91 7.55
CA TYR A 94 -9.36 -3.20 8.62
C TYR A 94 -9.01 -2.41 9.89
N ALA A 95 -7.74 -2.42 10.33
CA ALA A 95 -7.29 -1.66 11.49
C ALA A 95 -7.54 -0.16 11.32
N ALA A 96 -7.24 0.40 10.16
CA ALA A 96 -7.47 1.82 9.85
C ALA A 96 -8.95 2.21 9.95
N GLY A 97 -9.87 1.34 9.55
CA GLY A 97 -11.32 1.59 9.67
C GLY A 97 -11.83 1.61 11.11
N LEU A 98 -11.11 0.97 12.06
CA LEU A 98 -11.41 1.04 13.49
C LEU A 98 -10.87 2.31 14.17
N THR A 99 -10.00 3.07 13.48
CA THR A 99 -9.44 4.33 14.00
C THR A 99 -10.30 5.54 13.63
N PRO A 100 -10.13 6.70 14.28
CA PRO A 100 -10.79 7.95 13.85
C PRO A 100 -10.25 8.49 12.51
N LEU A 101 -9.41 7.74 11.77
CA LEU A 101 -8.89 8.16 10.48
C LEU A 101 -10.02 8.52 9.53
N LYS A 102 -9.85 9.66 8.88
CA LYS A 102 -10.72 10.11 7.82
C LYS A 102 -10.54 9.18 6.57
N PHE A 103 -11.60 8.50 6.11
CA PHE A 103 -11.81 7.95 4.73
C PHE A 103 -11.00 8.58 3.56
N TRP A 104 -11.33 9.77 3.04
CA TRP A 104 -10.50 10.59 2.14
C TRP A 104 -8.98 10.60 2.43
N ARG A 105 -8.52 10.68 3.69
CA ARG A 105 -7.09 10.58 4.01
C ARG A 105 -6.56 9.16 3.85
N PHE A 106 -7.36 8.17 4.26
CA PHE A 106 -7.08 6.75 4.04
C PHE A 106 -6.97 6.43 2.55
N ALA A 107 -7.93 6.88 1.73
CA ALA A 107 -7.97 6.64 0.29
C ALA A 107 -6.75 7.27 -0.41
N ILE A 108 -6.44 8.54 -0.13
CA ILE A 108 -5.26 9.20 -0.73
C ILE A 108 -3.95 8.50 -0.33
N ALA A 109 -3.79 8.14 0.95
CA ALA A 109 -2.60 7.43 1.41
C ALA A 109 -2.48 6.02 0.81
N THR A 110 -3.60 5.32 0.69
CA THR A 110 -3.65 3.97 0.13
C THR A 110 -3.33 4.01 -1.35
N PHE A 111 -3.98 4.88 -2.11
CA PHE A 111 -3.75 5.07 -3.54
C PHE A 111 -2.30 5.47 -3.83
N ALA A 112 -1.77 6.48 -3.11
CA ALA A 112 -0.40 6.92 -3.28
C ALA A 112 0.63 5.83 -2.92
N GLY A 113 0.33 4.99 -1.92
CA GLY A 113 1.21 3.90 -1.50
C GLY A 113 1.15 2.67 -2.41
N ILE A 114 -0.03 2.38 -2.98
CA ILE A 114 -0.26 1.23 -3.87
C ILE A 114 0.35 1.48 -5.25
N LEU A 115 0.37 2.73 -5.73
CA LEU A 115 0.88 3.05 -7.07
C LEU A 115 2.32 2.57 -7.32
N PRO A 116 3.33 2.89 -6.46
CA PRO A 116 4.69 2.40 -6.64
C PRO A 116 4.77 0.86 -6.65
N ALA A 117 4.07 0.20 -5.73
CA ALA A 117 4.07 -1.25 -5.62
C ALA A 117 3.41 -1.92 -6.85
N SER A 118 2.28 -1.38 -7.30
CA SER A 118 1.54 -1.87 -8.47
C SER A 118 2.35 -1.71 -9.74
N PHE A 119 3.06 -0.58 -9.88
CA PHE A 119 3.92 -0.29 -11.01
C PHE A 119 5.06 -1.30 -11.11
N VAL A 120 5.76 -1.54 -9.99
CA VAL A 120 6.87 -2.50 -9.92
C VAL A 120 6.38 -3.91 -10.23
N LEU A 121 5.30 -4.37 -9.60
CA LEU A 121 4.77 -5.73 -9.82
C LEU A 121 4.23 -5.92 -11.24
N ALA A 122 3.45 -4.97 -11.77
CA ALA A 122 2.96 -5.07 -13.14
C ALA A 122 4.10 -5.03 -14.16
N HIS A 123 5.16 -4.26 -13.89
CA HIS A 123 6.37 -4.28 -14.72
C HIS A 123 7.04 -5.66 -14.73
N PHE A 124 7.33 -6.22 -13.55
CA PHE A 124 7.91 -7.56 -13.45
C PHE A 124 7.02 -8.61 -14.13
N GLY A 125 5.70 -8.53 -13.97
CA GLY A 125 4.76 -9.38 -14.67
C GLY A 125 4.89 -9.28 -16.19
N SER A 126 4.94 -8.05 -16.71
CA SER A 126 5.09 -7.79 -18.15
C SER A 126 6.43 -8.25 -18.71
N GLU A 127 7.51 -8.09 -17.94
CA GLU A 127 8.85 -8.50 -18.35
C GLU A 127 9.02 -10.02 -18.32
N LEU A 128 8.46 -10.71 -17.32
CA LEU A 128 8.43 -12.18 -17.29
C LEU A 128 7.67 -12.78 -18.47
N ALA A 129 6.71 -12.02 -19.04
CA ALA A 129 5.96 -12.42 -20.22
C ALA A 129 6.62 -11.98 -21.54
N SER A 130 7.60 -11.08 -21.50
CA SER A 130 8.29 -10.54 -22.69
C SER A 130 9.51 -11.41 -23.03
N ASN A 131 9.70 -11.72 -24.32
CA ASN A 131 10.82 -12.55 -24.80
C ASN A 131 12.09 -11.72 -25.16
N GLU A 132 12.13 -10.41 -24.87
CA GLU A 132 13.21 -9.51 -25.31
C GLU A 132 14.10 -9.00 -24.15
N ASN A 133 15.15 -9.78 -23.84
CA ASN A 133 16.04 -9.65 -22.68
C ASN A 133 16.88 -8.36 -22.53
N GLN A 134 16.91 -7.42 -23.48
CA GLN A 134 17.92 -6.33 -23.50
C GLN A 134 17.49 -4.98 -22.90
N ARG A 135 16.19 -4.69 -22.75
CA ARG A 135 15.70 -3.42 -22.16
C ARG A 135 15.45 -3.48 -20.64
N ILE A 136 15.57 -4.68 -20.08
CA ILE A 136 15.17 -5.05 -18.73
C ILE A 136 16.09 -4.43 -17.67
N GLY A 137 17.40 -4.42 -17.89
CA GLY A 137 18.38 -3.96 -16.90
C GLY A 137 18.34 -2.45 -16.63
N LEU A 138 18.14 -1.64 -17.67
CA LEU A 138 18.17 -0.17 -17.55
C LEU A 138 16.90 0.38 -16.88
N THR A 139 15.74 -0.21 -17.14
CA THR A 139 14.47 0.21 -16.53
C THR A 139 14.45 -0.14 -15.04
N ILE A 140 14.91 -1.33 -14.66
CA ILE A 140 15.05 -1.74 -13.24
C ILE A 140 15.99 -0.80 -12.48
N LEU A 141 17.09 -0.39 -13.10
CA LEU A 141 18.10 0.45 -12.48
C LEU A 141 17.62 1.90 -12.30
N LEU A 142 16.89 2.45 -13.28
CA LEU A 142 16.33 3.80 -13.21
C LEU A 142 15.15 3.92 -12.24
N LEU A 143 14.33 2.87 -12.11
CA LEU A 143 13.14 2.91 -11.26
C LEU A 143 13.43 2.59 -9.79
N GLY A 144 14.40 1.71 -9.51
CA GLY A 144 14.91 1.49 -8.15
C GLY A 144 15.60 2.74 -7.56
N LEU A 145 16.08 3.62 -8.42
CA LEU A 145 16.76 4.87 -8.05
C LEU A 145 15.80 5.87 -7.37
N ILE A 146 14.52 5.90 -7.73
CA ILE A 146 13.56 6.88 -7.19
C ILE A 146 13.18 6.57 -5.73
N PRO A 147 12.74 5.36 -5.35
CA PRO A 147 12.55 4.99 -3.95
C PRO A 147 13.87 5.04 -3.16
N ALA A 148 14.99 4.61 -3.76
CA ALA A 148 16.29 4.64 -3.11
C ALA A 148 16.74 6.06 -2.76
N LEU A 149 16.54 7.04 -3.66
CA LEU A 149 16.82 8.45 -3.41
C LEU A 149 15.92 9.04 -2.32
N LEU A 150 14.64 8.67 -2.28
CA LEU A 150 13.72 9.12 -1.23
C LEU A 150 14.08 8.55 0.15
N ILE A 151 14.57 7.31 0.20
CA ILE A 151 15.07 6.66 1.41
C ILE A 151 16.42 7.29 1.83
N LEU A 152 17.35 7.49 0.89
CA LEU A 152 18.65 8.12 1.15
C LEU A 152 18.50 9.57 1.61
N GLY A 153 17.61 10.36 0.99
CA GLY A 153 17.37 11.74 1.36
C GLY A 153 16.86 11.88 2.80
N LYS A 154 15.97 10.99 3.23
CA LYS A 154 15.49 10.93 4.63
C LYS A 154 16.55 10.42 5.61
N TRP A 155 17.41 9.52 5.18
CA TRP A 155 18.53 9.03 5.99
C TRP A 155 19.59 10.12 6.20
N PHE A 156 19.94 10.87 5.13
CA PHE A 156 20.85 12.01 5.20
C PHE A 156 20.29 13.16 6.03
N SER A 157 18.99 13.49 5.92
CA SER A 157 18.38 14.56 6.71
C SER A 157 18.35 14.25 8.22
N LYS A 158 18.31 12.97 8.60
CA LYS A 158 18.41 12.54 10.00
C LYS A 158 19.83 12.68 10.55
N ARG A 159 20.86 12.51 9.69
CA ARG A 159 22.27 12.53 10.09
C ARG A 159 22.87 13.94 10.20
N LEU A 160 22.23 14.94 9.60
CA LEU A 160 22.61 16.36 9.65
C LEU A 160 21.93 17.16 10.78
N ARG A 161 21.06 16.52 11.58
CA ARG A 161 20.37 17.12 12.75
C ARG A 161 20.89 16.61 14.11
N THR A 162 21.99 15.88 14.11
CA THR A 162 22.82 15.50 15.27
C THR A 162 24.16 16.17 15.14
#